data_AF-A0A8J5L4K7-F1
#
_entry.id   AF-A0A8J5L4K7-F1
#
_cell.length_a   1.000
_cell.length_b   1.000
_cell.length_c   1.000
_cell.angle_alpha   90.00
_cell.angle_beta   90.00
_cell.angle_gamma   90.00
#
_symmetry.space_group_name_H-M   'P 1'
#
loop_
_entity.id
_entity.type
_entity.pdbx_description
1 polymer ?
#
loop_
_entity_poly.entity_id
_entity_poly.type
_entity_poly.pdbx_seq_one_letter_code
_entity_poly.pdbx_strand_id
1 'polypeptide(L)'
;MGTSDYYGDLAQSLINLGNEASTKVYLSAAPQCPFPDQLLGPALQAVTFDYVWVQFYNNPSCDYSSGVSGVTDAWDTWTSVFQSSTLFLGLPASSDAAGSGYISPDDLTSQVLPEIQPSSNYGGIMLWNRFYDVDSEYSEAVKSSV
;
A
#
# COMPACT_ATOMS: atom_id res chain seq x y z
N MET A 1 -13.75 3.96 -15.45
CA MET A 1 -12.36 3.57 -15.11
C MET A 1 -11.69 3.03 -16.36
N GLY A 2 -10.35 3.09 -16.45
CA GLY A 2 -9.59 2.49 -17.56
C GLY A 2 -9.58 0.96 -17.51
N THR A 3 -8.97 0.31 -18.51
CA THR A 3 -8.76 -1.15 -18.50
C THR A 3 -7.49 -1.49 -17.72
N SER A 4 -7.31 -2.77 -17.37
CA SER A 4 -6.08 -3.29 -16.75
C SER A 4 -4.96 -3.58 -17.76
N ASP A 5 -5.24 -3.41 -19.06
CA ASP A 5 -4.33 -3.72 -20.13
C ASP A 5 -3.12 -2.79 -20.14
N TYR A 6 -1.98 -3.29 -20.63
CA TYR A 6 -0.76 -2.53 -20.93
C TYR A 6 0.00 -1.91 -19.75
N TYR A 7 -0.52 -1.94 -18.51
CA TYR A 7 0.26 -1.47 -17.35
C TYR A 7 1.54 -2.30 -17.15
N GLY A 8 1.48 -3.62 -17.39
CA GLY A 8 2.66 -4.49 -17.36
C GLY A 8 3.66 -4.14 -18.47
N ASP A 9 3.19 -3.88 -19.69
CA ASP A 9 4.04 -3.47 -20.82
C ASP A 9 4.72 -2.12 -20.58
N LEU A 10 4.00 -1.17 -19.97
CA LEU A 10 4.54 0.10 -19.55
C LEU A 10 5.66 -0.09 -18.51
N ALA A 11 5.41 -0.90 -17.49
CA ALA A 11 6.39 -1.19 -16.45
C ALA A 11 7.65 -1.87 -17.03
N GLN A 12 7.49 -2.84 -17.93
CA GLN A 12 8.59 -3.48 -18.64
C GLN A 12 9.37 -2.49 -19.52
N SER A 13 8.68 -1.58 -20.20
CA SER A 13 9.31 -0.57 -21.03
C SER A 13 10.15 0.40 -20.20
N LEU A 14 9.68 0.80 -19.02
CA LEU A 14 10.44 1.62 -18.07
C LEU A 14 11.72 0.93 -17.60
N ILE A 15 11.64 -0.38 -17.29
CA ILE A 15 12.81 -1.19 -16.93
C ILE A 15 13.83 -1.21 -18.08
N ASN A 16 13.36 -1.44 -19.32
CA ASN A 16 14.24 -1.49 -20.50
C ASN A 16 14.96 -0.16 -20.72
N LEU A 17 14.23 0.96 -20.64
CA LEU A 17 14.82 2.31 -20.75
C LEU A 17 15.87 2.56 -19.66
N GLY A 18 15.61 2.13 -18.43
CA GLY A 18 16.59 2.19 -17.34
C GLY A 18 17.85 1.40 -17.66
N ASN A 19 17.71 0.16 -18.12
CA ASN A 19 18.84 -0.70 -18.50
C ASN A 19 19.67 -0.10 -19.64
N GLU A 20 19.02 0.44 -20.67
CA GLU A 20 19.69 1.13 -21.79
C GLU A 20 20.49 2.35 -21.29
N ALA A 21 19.94 3.08 -20.33
CA ALA A 21 20.60 4.23 -19.70
C ALA A 21 21.55 3.83 -18.54
N SER A 22 21.76 2.54 -18.28
CA SER A 22 22.52 2.03 -17.12
C SER A 22 22.09 2.67 -15.78
N THR A 23 20.79 2.95 -15.64
CA THR A 23 20.19 3.65 -14.51
C THR A 23 19.05 2.82 -13.95
N LYS A 24 19.05 2.55 -12.64
CA LYS A 24 17.94 1.84 -12.00
C LYS A 24 16.69 2.73 -12.01
N VAL A 25 15.62 2.24 -12.65
CA VAL A 25 14.28 2.81 -12.53
C VAL A 25 13.54 2.05 -11.44
N TYR A 26 13.18 2.75 -10.37
CA TYR A 26 12.36 2.17 -9.30
C TYR A 26 10.91 2.14 -9.74
N LEU A 27 10.28 0.98 -9.58
CA LEU A 27 8.86 0.81 -9.85
C LEU A 27 8.09 0.74 -8.54
N SER A 28 7.01 1.50 -8.47
CA SER A 28 6.07 1.41 -7.36
C SER A 28 4.62 1.37 -7.83
N ALA A 29 3.76 0.71 -7.06
CA ALA A 29 2.34 0.55 -7.39
C ALA A 29 1.48 0.72 -6.14
N ALA A 30 0.35 1.39 -6.27
CA ALA A 30 -0.63 1.57 -5.20
C ALA A 30 -1.95 0.86 -5.54
N PRO A 31 -2.01 -0.48 -5.47
CA PRO A 31 -3.27 -1.22 -5.65
C PRO A 31 -4.25 -0.94 -4.51
N GLN A 32 -5.53 -1.21 -4.73
CA GLN A 32 -6.51 -1.29 -3.64
C GLN A 32 -6.29 -2.58 -2.82
N CYS A 33 -6.76 -2.60 -1.57
CA CYS A 33 -6.60 -3.80 -0.72
C CYS A 33 -7.31 -5.08 -1.20
N PRO A 34 -8.43 -5.06 -1.96
CA PRO A 34 -9.03 -6.30 -2.44
C PRO A 34 -8.05 -7.03 -3.37
N PHE A 35 -7.78 -8.30 -3.05
CA PHE A 35 -6.84 -9.11 -3.81
C PHE A 35 -7.57 -10.15 -4.69
N PRO A 36 -7.19 -10.32 -5.96
CA PRO A 36 -6.21 -9.52 -6.70
C PRO A 36 -6.78 -8.14 -7.08
N ASP A 37 -5.91 -7.13 -7.18
CA ASP A 37 -6.31 -5.80 -7.65
C ASP A 37 -6.79 -5.86 -9.11
N GLN A 38 -7.96 -5.27 -9.38
CA GLN A 38 -8.61 -5.38 -10.68
C GLN A 38 -7.84 -4.68 -11.82
N LEU A 39 -7.12 -3.59 -11.53
CA LEU A 39 -6.46 -2.76 -12.54
C LEU A 39 -4.97 -3.06 -12.65
N LEU A 40 -4.28 -3.16 -11.52
CA LEU A 40 -2.85 -3.35 -11.42
C LEU A 40 -2.45 -4.82 -11.25
N GLY A 41 -3.39 -5.72 -10.96
CA GLY A 41 -3.13 -7.16 -10.80
C GLY A 41 -2.30 -7.77 -11.92
N PRO A 42 -2.65 -7.56 -13.21
CA PRO A 42 -1.83 -8.06 -14.33
C PRO A 42 -0.41 -7.48 -14.36
N ALA A 43 -0.24 -6.19 -14.08
CA ALA A 43 1.08 -5.55 -14.07
C ALA A 43 1.97 -6.06 -12.93
N LEU A 44 1.37 -6.19 -11.74
CA LEU A 44 2.00 -6.73 -10.53
C LEU A 44 2.46 -8.18 -10.69
N GLN A 45 1.85 -8.95 -11.60
CA GLN A 45 2.29 -10.30 -11.96
C GLN A 45 3.29 -10.34 -13.11
N ALA A 46 3.27 -9.34 -13.99
CA ALA A 46 4.12 -9.31 -15.18
C ALA A 46 5.58 -8.95 -14.86
N VAL A 47 5.80 -8.03 -13.91
CA VAL A 47 7.14 -7.59 -13.48
C VAL A 47 7.21 -7.38 -11.98
N THR A 48 8.41 -7.43 -11.42
CA THR A 48 8.64 -7.13 -10.00
C THR A 48 8.65 -5.61 -9.78
N PHE A 49 7.77 -5.13 -8.90
CA PHE A 49 7.80 -3.76 -8.38
C PHE A 49 8.68 -3.70 -7.13
N ASP A 50 9.47 -2.62 -6.97
CA ASP A 50 10.32 -2.44 -5.79
C ASP A 50 9.46 -2.14 -4.55
N TYR A 51 8.43 -1.29 -4.70
CA TYR A 51 7.59 -0.81 -3.60
C TYR A 51 6.10 -0.97 -3.93
N VAL A 52 5.33 -1.53 -2.99
CA VAL A 52 3.87 -1.67 -3.15
C VAL A 52 3.16 -1.06 -1.95
N TRP A 53 2.41 0.02 -2.18
CA TRP A 53 1.66 0.77 -1.16
C TRP A 53 0.17 0.45 -1.29
N VAL A 54 -0.24 -0.70 -0.73
CA VAL A 54 -1.61 -1.20 -0.83
C VAL A 54 -2.55 -0.25 -0.09
N GLN A 55 -3.64 0.18 -0.72
CA GLN A 55 -4.60 1.14 -0.16
C GLN A 55 -5.64 0.41 0.71
N PHE A 56 -5.46 0.44 2.03
CA PHE A 56 -6.36 -0.15 3.03
C PHE A 56 -7.46 0.84 3.45
N TYR A 57 -8.15 1.41 2.47
CA TYR A 57 -9.26 2.35 2.67
C TYR A 57 -10.24 2.32 1.49
N ASN A 58 -11.44 2.89 1.69
CA ASN A 58 -12.56 2.85 0.74
C ASN A 58 -13.03 1.44 0.34
N ASN A 59 -12.65 0.39 1.09
CA ASN A 59 -12.90 -1.00 0.76
C ASN A 59 -13.21 -1.80 2.04
N PRO A 60 -14.47 -1.78 2.54
CA PRO A 60 -14.84 -2.37 3.83
C PRO A 60 -14.53 -3.86 4.01
N SER A 61 -14.29 -4.60 2.92
CA SER A 61 -13.90 -6.01 2.94
C SER A 61 -12.46 -6.24 3.39
N CYS A 62 -11.60 -5.22 3.34
CA CYS A 62 -10.18 -5.33 3.64
C CYS A 62 -9.58 -4.05 4.26
N ASP A 63 -10.41 -3.10 4.67
CA ASP A 63 -9.99 -1.93 5.45
C ASP A 63 -10.36 -2.10 6.92
N TYR A 64 -10.06 -1.08 7.73
CA TYR A 64 -10.27 -1.10 9.18
C TYR A 64 -11.76 -1.02 9.61
N SER A 65 -12.72 -0.97 8.69
CA SER A 65 -14.15 -0.91 9.03
C SER A 65 -14.62 -2.13 9.85
N SER A 66 -13.94 -3.26 9.71
CA SER A 66 -14.18 -4.49 10.50
C SER A 66 -13.18 -4.67 11.66
N GLY A 67 -12.43 -3.63 12.01
CA GLY A 67 -11.34 -3.69 12.99
C GLY A 67 -10.06 -4.30 12.42
N VAL A 68 -9.16 -4.72 13.33
CA VAL A 68 -7.81 -5.21 13.02
C VAL A 68 -7.83 -6.37 12.01
N SER A 69 -8.74 -7.34 12.18
CA SER A 69 -8.81 -8.52 11.31
C SER A 69 -9.08 -8.18 9.84
N GLY A 70 -9.84 -7.10 9.57
CA GLY A 70 -10.07 -6.63 8.21
C GLY A 70 -8.79 -6.21 7.50
N VAL A 71 -7.83 -5.66 8.25
CA VAL A 71 -6.52 -5.24 7.73
C VAL A 71 -5.55 -6.42 7.68
N THR A 72 -5.43 -7.21 8.75
CA THR A 72 -4.41 -8.27 8.86
C THR A 72 -4.64 -9.41 7.87
N ASP A 73 -5.89 -9.83 7.63
CA ASP A 73 -6.19 -10.93 6.71
C ASP A 73 -5.78 -10.57 5.25
N ALA A 74 -6.04 -9.32 4.86
CA ALA A 74 -5.62 -8.82 3.56
C ALA A 74 -4.09 -8.58 3.52
N TRP A 75 -3.50 -8.05 4.58
CA TRP A 75 -2.05 -7.86 4.69
C TRP A 75 -1.27 -9.17 4.53
N ASP A 76 -1.70 -10.26 5.17
CA ASP A 76 -1.09 -11.59 5.05
C ASP A 76 -1.15 -12.12 3.61
N THR A 77 -2.27 -11.87 2.93
CA THR A 77 -2.43 -12.22 1.51
C THR A 77 -1.43 -11.46 0.64
N TRP A 78 -1.33 -10.14 0.81
CA TRP A 78 -0.41 -9.31 0.04
C TRP A 78 1.06 -9.65 0.33
N THR A 79 1.45 -9.80 1.59
CA THR A 79 2.84 -10.09 1.98
C THR A 79 3.30 -11.48 1.54
N SER A 80 2.43 -12.48 1.59
CA SER A 80 2.75 -13.85 1.14
C SER A 80 2.96 -13.96 -0.37
N VAL A 81 2.26 -13.16 -1.17
CA VAL A 81 2.38 -13.14 -2.64
C VAL A 81 3.58 -12.28 -3.10
N PHE A 82 3.81 -11.13 -2.47
CA PHE A 82 4.80 -10.14 -2.91
C PHE A 82 6.09 -10.16 -2.08
N GLN A 83 6.68 -11.35 -1.90
CA GLN A 83 7.87 -11.55 -1.07
C GLN A 83 9.14 -10.83 -1.60
N SER A 84 9.16 -10.46 -2.88
CA SER A 84 10.29 -9.76 -3.53
C SER A 84 10.13 -8.23 -3.58
N SER A 85 9.02 -7.71 -3.05
CA SER A 85 8.72 -6.28 -3.00
C SER A 85 8.70 -5.81 -1.55
N THR A 86 9.02 -4.54 -1.30
CA THR A 86 8.79 -3.91 0.00
C THR A 86 7.36 -3.36 0.05
N LEU A 87 6.59 -3.79 1.04
CA LEU A 87 5.17 -3.46 1.17
C LEU A 87 4.91 -2.38 2.22
N PHE A 88 3.98 -1.49 1.91
CA PHE A 88 3.56 -0.40 2.78
C PHE A 88 2.06 -0.45 3.02
N LEU A 89 1.64 -0.21 4.26
CA LEU A 89 0.24 -0.05 4.63
C LEU A 89 -0.25 1.35 4.22
N GLY A 90 -1.06 1.45 3.17
CA GLY A 90 -1.63 2.71 2.70
C GLY A 90 -2.88 3.11 3.47
N LEU A 91 -2.86 4.29 4.07
CA LEU A 91 -3.88 4.79 4.99
C LEU A 91 -4.31 6.22 4.64
N PRO A 92 -5.56 6.61 4.95
CA PRO A 92 -5.96 7.99 4.92
C PRO A 92 -5.40 8.72 6.17
N ALA A 93 -4.84 9.91 5.98
CA ALA A 93 -4.25 10.71 7.06
C ALA A 93 -5.31 11.39 7.96
N SER A 94 -6.58 11.36 7.57
CA SER A 94 -7.72 11.90 8.32
C SER A 94 -8.99 11.13 7.95
N SER A 95 -9.99 11.13 8.82
CA SER A 95 -11.33 10.59 8.53
C SER A 95 -12.00 11.26 7.32
N ASP A 96 -11.61 12.50 7.00
CA ASP A 96 -12.15 13.25 5.86
C ASP A 96 -11.41 12.95 4.54
N ALA A 97 -10.29 12.22 4.59
CA ALA A 97 -9.46 11.93 3.42
C ALA A 97 -9.98 10.74 2.58
N ALA A 98 -10.87 9.93 3.15
CA ALA A 98 -11.47 8.75 2.52
C ALA A 98 -12.89 8.52 3.04
N GLY A 99 -13.71 7.78 2.31
CA GLY A 99 -15.07 7.42 2.72
C GLY A 99 -15.13 6.33 3.81
N SER A 100 -14.07 5.52 3.95
CA SER A 100 -13.93 4.50 4.99
C SER A 100 -12.47 4.13 5.21
N GLY A 101 -12.19 3.36 6.28
CA GLY A 101 -10.87 2.78 6.53
C GLY A 101 -9.88 3.67 7.29
N TYR A 102 -10.32 4.83 7.80
CA TYR A 102 -9.49 5.61 8.72
C TYR A 102 -9.22 4.85 10.02
N ILE A 103 -7.96 4.88 10.45
CA ILE A 103 -7.47 4.29 11.68
C ILE A 103 -6.91 5.42 12.52
N SER A 104 -7.30 5.56 13.79
CA SER A 104 -6.69 6.57 14.66
C SER A 104 -5.21 6.26 14.90
N PRO A 105 -4.35 7.26 15.20
CA PRO A 105 -2.94 7.00 15.54
C PRO A 105 -2.77 6.00 16.69
N ASP A 106 -3.61 6.09 17.73
CA ASP A 106 -3.58 5.18 18.87
C ASP A 106 -3.93 3.74 18.46
N ASP A 107 -4.97 3.56 17.64
CA ASP A 107 -5.36 2.22 17.16
C ASP A 107 -4.33 1.64 16.19
N LEU A 108 -3.77 2.46 15.29
CA LEU A 108 -2.72 2.04 14.38
C LEU A 108 -1.51 1.51 15.17
N THR A 109 -1.04 2.28 16.16
CA THR A 109 0.16 1.95 16.92
C THR A 109 -0.03 0.81 17.91
N SER A 110 -1.20 0.71 18.55
CA SER A 110 -1.45 -0.29 19.59
C SER A 110 -2.06 -1.59 19.09
N GLN A 111 -2.75 -1.59 17.93
CA GLN A 111 -3.50 -2.75 17.47
C GLN A 111 -3.07 -3.28 16.10
N VAL A 112 -2.69 -2.40 15.15
CA VAL A 112 -2.42 -2.83 13.76
C VAL A 112 -0.93 -3.04 13.49
N LEU A 113 -0.07 -2.07 13.83
CA LEU A 113 1.38 -2.19 13.61
C LEU A 113 2.01 -3.43 14.25
N PRO A 114 1.66 -3.85 15.49
CA PRO A 114 2.21 -5.06 16.09
C PRO A 114 1.94 -6.34 15.29
N GLU A 115 0.85 -6.39 14.54
CA GLU A 115 0.46 -7.56 13.74
C GLU A 115 1.14 -7.57 12.36
N ILE A 116 1.41 -6.40 11.77
CA ILE A 116 1.93 -6.31 10.40
C ILE A 116 3.45 -6.13 10.28
N GLN A 117 4.09 -5.51 11.28
CA GLN A 117 5.54 -5.28 11.29
C GLN A 117 6.40 -6.55 11.31
N PRO A 118 5.96 -7.69 11.87
CA PRO A 118 6.72 -8.94 11.80
C PRO A 118 6.89 -9.50 10.37
N SER A 119 6.09 -9.06 9.40
CA SER A 119 6.25 -9.47 7.99
C SER A 119 7.63 -9.06 7.46
N SER A 120 8.37 -10.01 6.87
CA SER A 120 9.76 -9.79 6.44
C SER A 120 9.93 -8.71 5.36
N ASN A 121 8.85 -8.35 4.68
CA ASN A 121 8.80 -7.35 3.63
C ASN A 121 8.02 -6.08 4.02
N TYR A 122 7.70 -5.88 5.31
CA TYR A 122 7.17 -4.60 5.79
C TYR A 122 8.18 -3.46 5.55
N GLY A 123 7.71 -2.37 4.94
CA GLY A 123 8.50 -1.18 4.62
C GLY A 123 8.08 0.09 5.34
N GLY A 124 6.91 0.10 5.98
CA GLY A 124 6.34 1.29 6.61
C GLY A 124 4.86 1.49 6.27
N ILE A 125 4.43 2.75 6.37
CA ILE A 125 3.09 3.20 5.99
C ILE A 125 3.15 4.22 4.85
N MET A 126 2.04 4.37 4.12
CA MET A 126 1.82 5.41 3.12
C MET A 126 0.59 6.23 3.53
N LEU A 127 0.69 7.57 3.48
CA LEU A 127 -0.40 8.45 3.90
C LEU A 127 -1.02 9.20 2.73
N TRP A 128 -2.33 9.03 2.56
CA TRP A 128 -3.17 9.83 1.68
C TRP A 128 -3.91 10.90 2.51
N ASN A 129 -3.58 12.17 2.44
CA ASN A 129 -2.49 12.79 1.69
C ASN A 129 -1.84 13.88 2.53
N ARG A 130 -0.85 14.59 1.97
CA ARG A 130 -0.11 15.62 2.70
C ARG A 130 -1.01 16.75 3.24
N PHE A 131 -2.07 17.13 2.53
CA PHE A 131 -2.97 18.18 2.99
C PHE A 131 -3.64 17.77 4.31
N TYR A 132 -4.24 16.58 4.35
CA TYR A 132 -4.88 16.08 5.56
C TYR A 132 -3.88 15.76 6.67
N ASP A 133 -2.69 15.27 6.33
CA ASP A 133 -1.61 14.99 7.29
C ASP A 133 -1.06 16.25 7.98
N VAL A 134 -1.02 17.39 7.28
CA VAL A 134 -0.70 18.67 7.93
C VAL A 134 -1.76 19.03 8.96
N ASP A 135 -3.02 18.88 8.61
CA ASP A 135 -4.15 19.32 9.45
C ASP A 135 -4.38 18.40 10.65
N SER A 136 -4.16 17.09 10.50
CA SER A 136 -4.35 16.09 11.56
C SER A 136 -3.07 15.76 12.33
N GLU A 137 -1.91 16.17 11.83
CA GLU A 137 -0.58 15.80 12.35
C GLU A 137 -0.35 14.27 12.44
N TYR A 138 -1.03 13.50 11.58
CA TYR A 138 -1.06 12.03 11.65
C TYR A 138 0.35 11.42 11.64
N SER A 139 1.20 11.83 10.69
CA SER A 139 2.56 11.32 10.57
C SER A 139 3.39 11.59 11.82
N GLU A 140 3.31 12.80 12.40
CA GLU A 140 4.06 13.13 13.63
C GLU A 140 3.60 12.30 14.83
N ALA A 141 2.31 11.96 14.91
CA ALA A 141 1.78 11.10 15.97
C ALA A 141 2.27 9.65 15.90
N VAL A 142 2.54 9.11 14.70
CA VAL A 142 2.90 7.69 14.49
C VAL A 142 4.38 7.46 14.17
N LYS A 143 5.13 8.52 13.91
CA LYS A 143 6.53 8.50 13.44
C LYS A 143 7.49 7.63 14.27
N SER A 144 7.33 7.61 15.58
CA SER A 144 8.20 6.83 16.47
C SER A 144 7.91 5.32 16.44
N SER A 145 6.75 4.94 15.91
CA SER A 145 6.28 3.55 15.90
C SER A 145 6.43 2.87 14.53
N VAL A 146 6.67 3.64 13.45
CA VAL A 146 6.79 3.15 12.07
C VAL A 146 8.22 2.78 11.71
#